data_AF-A0A0S4PTE6-F1
#
_entry.id   AF-A0A0S4PTE6-F1
#
_cell.length_a   1.000
_cell.length_b   1.000
_cell.length_c   1.000
_cell.angle_alpha   90.00
_cell.angle_beta   90.00
_cell.angle_gamma   90.00
#
_symmetry.space_group_name_H-M   'P 1'
#
loop_
_entity.id
_entity.type
_entity.pdbx_description
1 polymer ?
#
loop_
_entity_poly.entity_id
_entity_poly.type
_entity_poly.pdbx_seq_one_letter_code
_entity_poly.pdbx_strand_id
1 'polypeptide(L)'
;MTAQVNVLATNNYPEAHSLEESLAILESYRNNLTETQYKSIRSNICNFAIEDMFANQQDIIELIQIEKGEKTADEIIAQHKSQWGLL
;
A
#
# COMPACT_ATOMS: atom_id res chain seq x y z
N MET A 1 24.77 -25.32 14.75
CA MET A 1 23.44 -24.68 14.83
C MET A 1 23.59 -23.26 14.35
N THR A 2 23.34 -23.01 13.06
CA THR A 2 23.34 -21.67 12.48
C THR A 2 21.90 -21.38 12.10
N ALA A 3 21.31 -20.38 12.75
CA ALA A 3 19.95 -19.95 12.48
C ALA A 3 19.87 -19.50 11.01
N GLN A 4 19.08 -20.22 10.22
CA GLN A 4 18.64 -19.74 8.92
C GLN A 4 17.67 -18.59 9.22
N VAL A 5 18.10 -17.37 8.91
CA VAL A 5 17.19 -16.23 8.83
C VAL A 5 16.27 -16.55 7.66
N ASN A 6 15.06 -17.00 7.99
CA ASN A 6 14.02 -17.31 7.03
C ASN A 6 13.57 -15.98 6.45
N VAL A 7 14.14 -15.59 5.30
CA VAL A 7 13.73 -14.41 4.54
C VAL A 7 12.35 -14.75 3.98
N LEU A 8 11.31 -14.50 4.80
CA LEU A 8 9.92 -14.55 4.36
C LEU A 8 9.83 -13.63 3.16
N ALA A 9 9.43 -14.17 2.01
CA ALA A 9 9.36 -13.46 0.75
C ALA A 9 8.59 -12.14 0.94
N THR A 10 9.33 -11.06 1.11
CA THR A 10 8.82 -9.71 1.03
C THR A 10 8.34 -9.58 -0.40
N ASN A 11 7.04 -9.30 -0.59
CA ASN A 11 6.60 -8.78 -1.87
C ASN A 11 7.42 -7.50 -2.08
N ASN A 12 8.52 -7.61 -2.83
CA ASN A 12 9.45 -6.52 -3.09
C ASN A 12 8.81 -5.57 -4.08
N TYR A 13 7.77 -4.88 -3.63
CA TYR A 13 7.34 -3.68 -4.29
C TYR A 13 8.41 -2.63 -4.02
N PRO A 14 9.04 -2.05 -5.06
CA PRO A 14 10.00 -0.99 -4.86
C PRO A 14 9.30 0.19 -4.20
N GLU A 15 10.01 0.88 -3.30
CA GLU A 15 9.51 2.11 -2.71
C GLU A 15 9.26 3.16 -3.78
N ALA A 16 8.23 3.98 -3.58
CA ALA A 16 8.04 5.19 -4.37
C ALA A 16 8.87 6.32 -3.75
N HIS A 17 9.40 7.20 -4.59
CA HIS A 17 10.26 8.31 -4.16
C HIS A 17 9.69 9.68 -4.56
N SER A 18 8.48 9.71 -5.12
CA SER A 18 7.76 10.94 -5.44
C SER A 18 6.25 10.73 -5.47
N LEU A 19 5.52 11.85 -5.39
CA LEU A 19 4.08 11.88 -5.66
C LEU A 19 3.76 11.41 -7.08
N GLU A 20 4.58 11.77 -8.06
CA GLU A 20 4.37 11.39 -9.46
C GLU A 20 4.43 9.87 -9.65
N GLU A 21 5.42 9.21 -9.03
CA GLU A 21 5.55 7.75 -9.05
C GLU A 21 4.34 7.08 -8.38
N SER A 22 3.93 7.58 -7.21
CA SER A 22 2.76 7.06 -6.49
C SER A 22 1.47 7.17 -7.34
N LEU A 23 1.28 8.33 -8.00
CA LEU A 23 0.12 8.56 -8.86
C LEU A 23 0.16 7.72 -10.14
N ALA A 24 1.35 7.51 -10.73
CA ALA A 24 1.52 6.65 -11.88
C ALA A 24 1.14 5.19 -11.56
N ILE A 25 1.47 4.71 -10.36
CA ILE A 25 1.05 3.39 -9.89
C ILE A 25 -0.48 3.34 -9.75
N LEU A 26 -1.11 4.32 -9.09
CA LEU A 26 -2.57 4.37 -8.97
C LEU A 26 -3.26 4.40 -10.36
N GLU A 27 -2.70 5.15 -11.31
CA GLU A 27 -3.24 5.24 -12.67
C GLU A 27 -3.25 3.88 -13.38
N SER A 28 -2.28 3.01 -13.10
CA SER A 28 -2.27 1.65 -13.67
C SER A 28 -3.49 0.80 -13.26
N TYR A 29 -4.14 1.13 -12.15
CA TYR A 29 -5.35 0.47 -11.65
C TYR A 29 -6.65 1.20 -12.03
N ARG A 30 -6.59 2.28 -12.82
CA ARG A 30 -7.73 3.15 -13.13
C ARG A 30 -8.96 2.41 -13.64
N ASN A 31 -8.77 1.43 -14.52
CA ASN A 31 -9.86 0.64 -15.11
C ASN A 31 -10.56 -0.30 -14.11
N ASN A 32 -9.96 -0.54 -12.95
CA ASN A 32 -10.46 -1.43 -11.91
C ASN A 32 -11.20 -0.68 -10.79
N LEU A 33 -11.34 0.65 -10.90
CA LEU A 33 -11.87 1.54 -9.89
C LEU A 33 -13.03 2.36 -10.44
N THR A 34 -14.02 2.62 -9.59
CA THR A 34 -14.98 3.69 -9.86
C THR A 34 -14.30 5.05 -9.73
N GLU A 35 -14.89 6.08 -10.35
CA GLU A 35 -14.41 7.46 -10.24
C GLU A 35 -14.28 7.92 -8.77
N THR A 36 -15.23 7.53 -7.93
CA THR A 36 -15.24 7.89 -6.51
C THR A 36 -14.10 7.21 -5.75
N GLN A 37 -13.89 5.91 -5.95
CA GLN A 37 -12.80 5.17 -5.32
C GLN A 37 -11.44 5.72 -5.75
N TYR A 38 -11.25 5.96 -7.06
CA TYR A 38 -10.00 6.55 -7.56
C TYR A 38 -9.73 7.92 -6.92
N LYS A 39 -10.74 8.80 -6.85
CA LYS A 39 -10.60 10.13 -6.23
C LYS A 39 -10.28 10.05 -4.74
N SER A 40 -10.90 9.11 -4.03
CA SER A 40 -10.63 8.88 -2.59
C SER A 40 -9.16 8.48 -2.38
N ILE A 41 -8.68 7.46 -3.11
CA ILE A 41 -7.30 6.97 -3.01
C ILE A 41 -6.31 8.06 -3.41
N ARG A 42 -6.57 8.76 -4.52
CA ARG A 42 -5.75 9.88 -4.97
C ARG A 42 -5.63 10.97 -3.89
N SER A 43 -6.73 11.30 -3.22
CA SER A 43 -6.72 12.29 -2.14
C SER A 43 -5.84 11.84 -0.97
N ASN A 44 -5.89 10.56 -0.59
CA ASN A 44 -5.04 10.01 0.47
C ASN A 44 -3.56 10.08 0.09
N ILE A 45 -3.20 9.63 -1.11
CA ILE A 45 -1.81 9.71 -1.63
C ILE A 45 -1.31 11.15 -1.62
N CYS A 46 -2.12 12.11 -2.11
CA CYS A 46 -1.73 13.51 -2.12
C CYS A 46 -1.54 14.09 -0.71
N ASN A 47 -2.38 13.70 0.25
CA ASN A 47 -2.25 14.16 1.64
C ASN A 47 -0.96 13.65 2.28
N PHE A 48 -0.60 12.38 2.09
CA PHE A 48 0.65 11.83 2.61
C PHE A 48 1.89 12.45 1.96
N ALA A 49 1.83 12.79 0.67
CA ALA A 49 2.95 13.44 -0.01
C ALA A 49 3.27 14.85 0.53
N ILE A 50 2.34 15.52 1.22
CA ILE A 50 2.62 16.78 1.93
C ILE A 50 3.65 16.55 3.06
N GLU A 51 3.66 15.34 3.62
CA GLU A 51 4.57 14.90 4.69
C GLU A 51 5.80 14.12 4.16
N ASP A 52 6.12 14.24 2.85
CA ASP A 52 7.23 13.53 2.19
C ASP A 52 7.10 12.00 2.27
N MET A 53 5.86 11.50 2.37
CA MET A 53 5.52 10.08 2.37
C MET A 53 4.90 9.68 1.03
N PHE A 54 5.52 8.73 0.34
CA PHE A 54 5.11 8.31 -1.00
C PHE A 54 4.62 6.87 -0.98
N ALA A 55 3.41 6.65 -1.51
CA ALA A 55 2.76 5.35 -1.50
C ALA A 55 3.36 4.45 -2.58
N ASN A 56 3.96 3.34 -2.16
CA ASN A 56 4.47 2.34 -3.08
C ASN A 56 3.32 1.45 -3.61
N GLN A 57 3.66 0.45 -4.42
CA GLN A 57 2.63 -0.40 -5.03
C GLN A 57 1.86 -1.26 -4.01
N GLN A 58 2.48 -1.71 -2.92
CA GLN A 58 1.78 -2.44 -1.87
C GLN A 58 0.74 -1.53 -1.19
N ASP A 59 1.14 -0.32 -0.82
CA ASP A 59 0.26 0.65 -0.17
C ASP A 59 -0.97 0.95 -1.03
N ILE A 60 -0.76 1.13 -2.34
CA ILE A 60 -1.85 1.42 -3.28
C ILE A 60 -2.80 0.22 -3.42
N ILE A 61 -2.29 -1.01 -3.47
CA ILE A 61 -3.13 -2.21 -3.48
C ILE A 61 -3.96 -2.31 -2.20
N GLU A 62 -3.36 -2.03 -1.05
CA GLU A 62 -4.05 -2.05 0.25
C GLU A 62 -5.13 -0.97 0.35
N LEU A 63 -4.86 0.25 -0.13
CA LEU A 63 -5.87 1.31 -0.25
C LEU A 63 -7.02 0.90 -1.17
N ILE A 64 -6.74 0.22 -2.30
CA ILE A 64 -7.77 -0.32 -3.19
C ILE A 64 -8.62 -1.38 -2.49
N GLN A 65 -8.01 -2.30 -1.73
CA GLN A 65 -8.74 -3.32 -0.98
C GLN A 65 -9.69 -2.71 0.05
N ILE A 66 -9.26 -1.64 0.73
CA ILE A 66 -10.10 -0.90 1.68
C ILE A 66 -11.28 -0.24 0.96
N GLU A 67 -11.04 0.48 -0.14
CA GLU A 67 -12.07 1.19 -0.91
C GLU A 67 -13.08 0.27 -1.60
N LYS A 68 -12.71 -1.00 -1.81
CA LYS A 68 -13.60 -2.05 -2.31
C LYS A 68 -14.31 -2.83 -1.20
N GLY A 69 -13.95 -2.61 0.06
CA GLY A 69 -14.45 -3.38 1.20
C GLY A 69 -13.96 -4.83 1.22
N GLU A 70 -12.86 -5.13 0.53
CA GLU A 70 -12.25 -6.47 0.49
C GLU A 70 -11.46 -6.78 1.77
N LYS A 71 -10.87 -5.73 2.37
CA LYS A 71 -10.22 -5.78 3.68
C LYS A 71 -10.50 -4.50 4.45
N THR A 72 -10.47 -4.61 5.77
CA THR A 72 -10.45 -3.47 6.68
C THR A 72 -9.03 -3.00 6.94
N ALA A 73 -8.87 -1.74 7.36
CA ALA A 73 -7.57 -1.21 7.80
C ALA A 73 -7.02 -2.01 8.99
N ASP A 74 -7.87 -2.45 9.93
CA ASP A 74 -7.45 -3.24 11.09
C ASP A 74 -6.86 -4.60 10.70
N GLU A 75 -7.41 -5.28 9.69
CA GLU A 75 -6.87 -6.54 9.17
C GLU A 75 -5.50 -6.33 8.52
N ILE A 76 -5.32 -5.25 7.75
CA ILE A 76 -4.05 -4.88 7.14
C ILE A 76 -3.01 -4.55 8.22
N ILE A 77 -3.38 -3.76 9.23
CA ILE A 77 -2.51 -3.42 10.36
C ILE A 77 -2.12 -4.67 11.15
N ALA A 78 -3.05 -5.60 11.39
CA ALA A 78 -2.77 -6.85 12.07
C ALA A 78 -1.80 -7.73 11.27
N GLN A 79 -1.95 -7.77 9.94
CA GLN A 79 -1.03 -8.48 9.05
C GLN A 79 0.40 -7.90 9.14
N HIS A 80 0.55 -6.57 9.03
CA HIS A 80 1.86 -5.91 9.16
C HIS A 80 2.50 -6.14 10.53
N LYS A 81 1.73 -6.01 11.62
CA LYS A 81 2.21 -6.28 12.99
C LYS A 81 2.71 -7.72 13.15
N SER A 82 1.99 -8.69 12.57
CA SER A 82 2.43 -10.10 12.58
C SER A 82 3.73 -10.30 11.79
N GLN A 83 3.86 -9.69 10.61
CA GLN A 83 5.08 -9.74 9.80
C GLN A 83 6.30 -9.13 10.50
N TRP A 84 6.09 -8.08 11.30
CA TRP A 84 7.14 -7.45 12.13
C TRP A 84 7.40 -8.17 13.45
N GLY A 85 6.66 -9.24 13.78
CA GLY A 85 6.81 -9.99 15.02
C GLY A 85 6.31 -9.26 16.28
N LEU A 86 5.34 -8.35 16.13
CA LEU A 86 4.73 -7.57 17.21
C LEU A 86 3.46 -8.23 17.80
N LEU A 87 2.98 -9.33 17.21
CA LEU A 87 1.80 -10.10 17.62
C LEU A 87 2.08 -11.61 17.57
#